data_AF-A0A7X3QA13-F1
#
_entry.id   AF-A0A7X3QA13-F1
#
_cell.length_a   1.000
_cell.length_b   1.000
_cell.length_c   1.000
_cell.angle_alpha   90.00
_cell.angle_beta   90.00
_cell.angle_gamma   90.00
#
_symmetry.space_group_name_H-M   'P 1'
#
loop_
_entity.id
_entity.type
_entity.pdbx_description
1 polymer ?
#
loop_
_entity_poly.entity_id
_entity_poly.type
_entity_poly.pdbx_seq_one_letter_code
_entity_poly.pdbx_strand_id
1 'polypeptide(L)' 'MENGRVFVNEVLQPDLYVPPEFRSYENHGPEVVQEAYYFVMGDHRNNSSDSRHWGQVPRGYIIGRVQLRWWPLTEVRTF' A
#
# COMPACT_ATOMS: atom_id res chain seq x y z
N MET A 1 -0.39 11.26 1.46
CA MET A 1 -0.84 10.72 2.75
C MET A 1 -0.76 11.84 3.77
N GLU A 2 -1.84 12.07 4.50
CA GLU A 2 -1.91 13.13 5.50
C GLU A 2 -2.65 12.64 6.74
N ASN A 3 -2.03 12.76 7.92
CA ASN A 3 -2.60 12.33 9.21
C ASN A 3 -3.19 10.90 9.16
N GLY A 4 -2.43 9.95 8.61
CA GLY A 4 -2.85 8.55 8.53
C GLY A 4 -3.86 8.23 7.43
N ARG A 5 -4.24 9.19 6.59
CA ARG A 5 -5.18 9.01 5.48
C ARG A 5 -4.48 9.07 4.13
N VAL A 6 -4.85 8.15 3.24
CA VAL A 6 -4.32 8.08 1.88
C VAL A 6 -5.30 8.76 0.93
N PHE A 7 -4.77 9.55 0.01
CA PHE A 7 -5.54 10.23 -1.02
C PHE A 7 -4.94 9.87 -2.38
N VAL A 8 -5.78 9.50 -3.34
CA VAL A 8 -5.39 9.20 -4.72
C VAL A 8 -6.16 10.17 -5.61
N ASN A 9 -5.44 11.04 -6.33
CA ASN A 9 -6.05 12.12 -7.13
C ASN A 9 -7.07 12.93 -6.32
N GLU A 10 -6.66 13.38 -5.12
CA GLU A 10 -7.47 14.16 -4.17
C GLU A 10 -8.66 13.41 -3.54
N VAL A 11 -8.94 12.17 -3.96
CA VAL A 11 -10.00 11.34 -3.41
C VAL A 11 -9.45 10.51 -2.25
N LEU A 12 -10.13 10.56 -1.09
CA LEU A 12 -9.81 9.70 0.05
C LEU A 12 -9.92 8.24 -0.35
N GLN A 13 -8.83 7.49 -0.20
CA GLN A 13 -8.80 6.04 -0.37
C GLN A 13 -9.12 5.38 0.99
N PRO A 14 -10.27 4.69 1.13
CA PRO A 14 -10.62 4.00 2.38
C PRO A 14 -9.79 2.72 2.53
N ASP A 15 -8.66 2.81 3.22
CA ASP A 15 -7.77 1.68 3.54
C ASP A 15 -8.33 0.80 4.67
N LEU A 16 -9.50 0.19 4.45
CA LEU A 16 -10.20 -0.64 5.46
C LEU A 16 -9.45 -1.92 5.83
N TYR A 17 -8.49 -2.33 4.99
CA TYR A 17 -7.63 -3.49 5.21
C TYR A 17 -6.43 -3.19 6.12
N VAL A 18 -6.20 -1.92 6.50
CA VAL A 18 -5.13 -1.50 7.40
C VAL A 18 -5.68 -1.36 8.82
N PRO A 19 -5.27 -2.24 9.76
CA PRO A 19 -5.63 -2.11 11.17
C PRO A 19 -5.18 -0.76 11.76
N PRO A 20 -5.94 -0.15 12.69
CA PRO A 20 -5.56 1.12 13.31
C PRO A 20 -4.15 1.14 13.89
N GLU A 21 -3.71 0.05 14.53
CA GLU A 21 -2.39 -0.13 15.14
C GLU A 21 -1.24 -0.14 14.13
N PHE A 22 -1.53 -0.40 12.86
CA PHE A 22 -0.55 -0.42 11.78
C PHE A 22 -0.45 0.90 11.04
N ARG A 23 -1.33 1.87 11.32
CA ARG A 23 -1.30 3.17 10.65
C ARG A 23 -0.06 3.96 11.03
N SER A 24 0.57 4.58 10.03
CA SER A 24 1.53 5.67 10.25
C SER A 24 0.79 7.01 10.24
N TYR A 25 1.29 8.00 10.95
CA TYR A 25 0.79 9.38 10.89
C TYR A 25 1.79 10.33 10.21
N GLU A 26 2.87 9.77 9.65
CA GLU A 26 3.80 10.51 8.81
C GLU A 26 3.11 10.95 7.51
N ASN A 27 3.42 12.17 7.09
CA ASN A 27 2.89 12.71 5.85
C ASN A 27 3.82 12.31 4.69
N HIS A 28 3.24 12.00 3.53
CA HIS A 28 3.97 11.65 2.30
C HIS A 28 3.29 12.27 1.08
N GLY A 29 4.09 12.74 0.11
CA GLY A 29 3.63 13.29 -1.15
C GLY A 29 3.27 14.79 -1.08
N PRO A 30 2.53 15.32 -2.09
CA PRO A 30 1.98 14.60 -3.24
C PRO A 30 3.07 14.08 -4.18
N GLU A 31 2.77 12.98 -4.88
CA GLU A 31 3.68 12.34 -5.83
C GLU A 31 2.88 11.88 -7.06
N VAL A 32 3.41 12.16 -8.25
CA VAL A 32 2.84 11.68 -9.51
C VAL A 32 3.55 10.38 -9.88
N VAL A 33 2.78 9.31 -10.04
CA VAL A 33 3.32 8.01 -10.48
C VAL A 33 3.63 8.09 -11.96
N GLN A 34 4.86 7.74 -12.34
CA GLN A 34 5.32 7.74 -13.72
C GLN A 34 4.61 6.66 -14.55
N GLU A 35 4.55 6.87 -15.86
CA GLU A 35 4.04 5.85 -16.77
C GLU A 35 4.84 4.55 -16.63
N ALA A 36 4.16 3.41 -16.57
CA ALA A 36 4.75 2.10 -16.33
C ALA A 36 5.46 1.92 -14.97
N TYR A 37 5.16 2.76 -13.98
CA TYR A 37 5.57 2.60 -12.59
C TYR A 37 4.37 2.39 -11.66
N TYR A 38 4.67 1.92 -10.44
CA TYR A 38 3.71 1.72 -9.37
C TYR A 38 4.25 2.32 -8.07
N PHE A 39 3.38 3.01 -7.34
CA PHE A 39 3.63 3.36 -5.95
C PHE A 39 3.04 2.26 -5.07
N VAL A 40 3.86 1.59 -4.26
CA VAL A 40 3.43 0.48 -3.39
C VAL A 40 3.55 0.87 -1.93
N MET A 41 2.59 0.43 -1.11
CA MET A 41 2.61 0.61 0.34
C MET A 41 2.25 -0.70 1.02
N GLY A 42 3.03 -1.09 2.04
CA GLY A 42 2.71 -2.24 2.87
C GLY A 42 1.59 -1.93 3.86
N ASP A 43 0.79 -2.93 4.23
CA ASP A 43 -0.32 -2.76 5.17
C ASP A 43 0.15 -2.40 6.59
N HIS A 44 1.33 -2.88 6.99
CA HIS A 44 1.98 -2.51 8.25
C HIS A 44 2.68 -1.15 8.12
N ARG A 45 1.88 -0.09 7.91
CA ARG A 45 2.34 1.23 7.41
C ARG A 45 3.43 1.87 8.26
N ASN A 46 3.38 1.73 9.59
CA ASN A 46 4.37 2.29 10.52
C ASN A 46 5.70 1.52 10.57
N ASN A 47 5.82 0.37 9.88
CA ASN A 47 7.03 -0.45 9.89
C ASN A 47 7.43 -0.99 8.50
N SER A 48 6.77 -0.50 7.45
CA SER A 48 7.00 -0.97 6.08
C SER A 48 8.03 -0.09 5.37
N SER A 49 9.11 -0.71 4.90
CA SER A 49 10.03 -0.10 3.94
C SER A 49 9.47 -0.28 2.53
N ASP A 50 8.74 0.72 2.05
CA ASP A 50 8.06 0.71 0.76
C ASP A 50 8.30 2.00 -0.05
N SER A 51 7.47 2.28 -1.07
CA SER A 51 7.68 3.42 -1.96
C SER A 51 7.75 4.77 -1.27
N ARG A 52 7.25 4.88 -0.03
CA ARG A 52 7.43 6.09 0.81
C ARG A 52 8.89 6.37 1.15
N HIS A 53 9.75 5.34 1.17
CA HIS A 53 11.16 5.44 1.53
C HIS A 53 12.10 5.32 0.33
N TRP A 54 11.80 4.44 -0.62
CA TRP A 54 12.70 4.11 -1.73
C TRP A 54 12.13 4.40 -3.13
N GLY A 55 10.92 4.97 -3.22
CA GLY A 55 10.33 5.44 -4.47
C GLY A 55 9.53 4.40 -5.26
N GLN A 56 9.25 4.70 -6.53
CA GLN A 56 8.31 3.93 -7.35
C GLN A 56 8.93 2.65 -7.93
N VAL A 57 8.11 1.62 -8.16
CA VAL A 57 8.52 0.33 -8.73
C VAL A 57 8.22 0.28 -10.23
N PRO A 58 9.20 -0.02 -11.11
CA PRO A 58 8.92 -0.30 -12.52
C PRO A 58 7.97 -1.50 -12.69
N ARG A 59 7.02 -1.42 -13.62
CA ARG A 59 6.09 -2.52 -13.96
C ARG A 59 6.79 -3.85 -14.20
N GLY A 60 7.98 -3.83 -14.79
CA GLY A 60 8.78 -5.02 -15.11
C GLY A 60 9.22 -5.83 -13.88
N TYR A 61 9.24 -5.23 -12.69
CA TYR A 61 9.57 -5.91 -11.43
C TYR A 61 8.35 -6.55 -10.74
N ILE A 62 7.14 -6.33 -11.27
CA ILE A 62 5.92 -6.93 -10.75
C ILE A 62 5.66 -8.27 -11.45
N ILE A 63 5.89 -9.36 -10.73
CA ILE A 63 5.71 -10.74 -11.21
C ILE A 63 4.22 -11.11 -11.31
N GLY A 64 3.40 -10.69 -10.34
CA GLY A 64 1.98 -11.06 -10.31
C GLY A 64 1.19 -10.45 -9.15
N ARG A 65 -0.07 -10.88 -9.02
CA ARG A 65 -0.99 -10.47 -7.95
C ARG A 65 -1.30 -11.63 -7.02
N VAL A 66 -1.34 -11.38 -5.72
CA VAL A 66 -1.81 -12.37 -4.73
C VAL A 66 -3.31 -12.54 -4.90
N GLN A 67 -3.76 -13.77 -5.11
CA GLN A 67 -5.17 -14.12 -5.31
C GLN A 67 -5.76 -14.91 -4.13
N LEU A 68 -4.91 -15.60 -3.35
CA LEU A 68 -5.33 -16.49 -2.26
C LEU A 68 -4.35 -16.40 -1.09
N ARG A 69 -4.90 -16.16 0.11
CA ARG A 69 -4.24 -16.46 1.38
C ARG A 69 -4.81 -17.78 1.87
N TRP A 70 -3.99 -18.81 1.93
CA TRP A 70 -4.42 -20.15 2.34
C TRP A 70 -4.14 -20.48 3.81
N TRP A 71 -3.31 -19.68 4.51
CA TRP A 71 -2.96 -19.89 5.91
C TRP A 71 -3.27 -18.65 6.79
N PRO A 72 -3.72 -18.83 8.05
CA PRO A 72 -4.13 -20.10 8.66
C PRO A 72 -5.37 -20.68 7.98
N LEU A 73 -5.53 -22.02 8.04
CA LEU A 73 -6.64 -22.71 7.34
C LEU A 73 -8.04 -22.22 7.77
N THR A 74 -8.15 -21.67 8.98
CA THR A 74 -9.39 -21.07 9.51
C THR A 74 -9.72 -19.70 8.91
N GLU A 75 -8.79 -19.09 8.19
CA GLU A 75 -8.89 -17.73 7.64
C GLU A 75 -8.56 -17.68 6.13
N VAL A 76 -8.80 -18.79 5.43
CA VAL A 76 -8.64 -18.85 3.98
C VAL A 76 -9.48 -17.77 3.32
N ARG A 77 -8.84 -16.93 2.49
CA ARG A 77 -9.50 -15.80 1.82
C ARG A 77 -8.92 -15.57 0.43
N THR A 78 -9.80 -15.28 -0.53
CA THR A 78 -9.48 -14.76 -1.86
C THR A 78 -9.53 -13.23 -1.88
N PHE A 79 -8.75 -12.59 -2.77
CA PHE A 79 -8.66 -11.13 -2.90
C PHE A 79 -9.22 -10.61 -4.23
#